data_AF-A0A832XA42-F1
#
_entry.id   AF-A0A832XA42-F1
#
_cell.length_a   1.000
_cell.length_b   1.000
_cell.length_c   1.000
_cell.angle_alpha   90.00
_cell.angle_beta   90.00
_cell.angle_gamma   90.00
#
_symmetry.space_group_name_H-M   'P 1'
#
loop_
_entity.id
_entity.type
_entity.pdbx_description
1 polymer ?
#
loop_
_entity_poly.entity_id
_entity_poly.type
_entity_poly.pdbx_seq_one_letter_code
_entity_poly.pdbx_strand_id
1 'polypeptide(L)'
;MENNSENSILPDSTQTSDRARKFKQAGYGFLMMNLVYLIVVVKFIPALNFDVSALLSFSAYVLLIGFLTYYLLQEKKLLTQILVVIYAGRSGNAIYFLLGDNIFPAVPFFLPCLLITFYLLGRAGWDWP
;
A
#
# COMPACT_ATOMS: atom_id res chain seq x y z
N MET A 1 -38.22 -39.94 -3.87
CA MET A 1 -37.71 -39.49 -2.56
C MET A 1 -36.71 -38.39 -2.82
N GLU A 2 -37.05 -37.19 -2.39
CA GLU A 2 -36.24 -35.96 -2.45
C GLU A 2 -34.93 -36.06 -1.66
N ASN A 3 -33.92 -35.36 -2.19
CA ASN A 3 -32.75 -34.79 -1.51
C ASN A 3 -32.16 -33.80 -2.54
N ASN A 4 -32.73 -32.59 -2.69
CA ASN A 4 -32.44 -31.36 -1.94
C ASN A 4 -30.97 -30.91 -1.96
N SER A 5 -30.56 -30.37 -3.11
CA SER A 5 -30.16 -28.96 -3.28
C SER A 5 -29.48 -28.21 -2.11
N GLU A 6 -28.47 -28.79 -1.47
CA GLU A 6 -27.61 -28.07 -0.53
C GLU A 6 -26.16 -28.14 -0.97
N ASN A 7 -25.81 -27.43 -2.04
CA ASN A 7 -24.42 -27.04 -2.27
C ASN A 7 -24.34 -25.54 -2.53
N SER A 8 -24.34 -24.83 -1.41
CA SER A 8 -23.62 -23.58 -1.16
C SER A 8 -23.78 -22.46 -2.19
N ILE A 9 -25.00 -21.93 -2.29
CA ILE A 9 -25.20 -20.52 -2.66
C ILE A 9 -24.84 -19.70 -1.41
N LEU A 10 -23.54 -19.61 -1.08
CA LEU A 10 -23.07 -18.60 -0.13
C LEU A 10 -23.31 -17.24 -0.81
N PRO A 11 -24.03 -16.29 -0.17
CA PRO A 11 -24.71 -15.24 -0.91
C PRO A 11 -23.66 -14.27 -1.44
N ASP A 12 -23.75 -13.96 -2.73
CA ASP A 12 -22.99 -12.96 -3.49
C ASP A 12 -22.71 -11.64 -2.71
N SER A 13 -23.61 -11.27 -1.80
CA SER A 13 -23.46 -10.13 -0.89
C SER A 13 -22.31 -10.27 0.13
N THR A 14 -22.01 -11.48 0.61
CA THR A 14 -20.91 -11.73 1.57
C THR A 14 -19.54 -11.63 0.91
N GLN A 15 -19.37 -12.21 -0.28
CA GLN A 15 -18.14 -12.08 -1.06
C GLN A 15 -17.88 -10.64 -1.50
N THR A 16 -18.92 -9.92 -1.91
CA THR A 16 -18.81 -8.51 -2.31
C THR A 16 -18.43 -7.63 -1.12
N SER A 17 -19.03 -7.87 0.05
CA SER A 17 -18.71 -7.17 1.30
C SER A 17 -17.27 -7.43 1.77
N ASP A 18 -16.81 -8.69 1.71
CA ASP A 18 -15.44 -9.04 2.08
C ASP A 18 -14.40 -8.42 1.15
N ARG A 19 -14.67 -8.41 -0.16
CA ARG A 19 -13.81 -7.74 -1.14
C ARG A 19 -13.74 -6.24 -0.85
N ALA A 20 -14.87 -5.57 -0.69
CA ALA A 20 -14.94 -4.15 -0.36
C ALA A 20 -14.15 -3.82 0.92
N ARG A 21 -14.25 -4.68 1.93
CA ARG A 21 -13.50 -4.53 3.19
C ARG A 21 -11.98 -4.66 2.98
N LYS A 22 -11.52 -5.63 2.16
CA LYS A 22 -10.09 -5.78 1.82
C LYS A 22 -9.55 -4.57 1.07
N PHE A 23 -10.29 -4.03 0.11
CA PHE A 23 -9.90 -2.81 -0.62
C PHE A 23 -9.89 -1.57 0.26
N LYS A 24 -10.88 -1.41 1.15
CA LYS A 24 -10.87 -0.34 2.16
C LYS A 24 -9.68 -0.45 3.09
N GLN A 25 -9.40 -1.64 3.60
CA GLN A 25 -8.24 -1.89 4.46
C GLN A 25 -6.91 -1.60 3.72
N ALA A 26 -6.79 -2.02 2.46
CA ALA A 26 -5.61 -1.75 1.64
C ALA A 26 -5.45 -0.25 1.34
N GLY A 27 -6.54 0.46 1.04
CA GLY A 27 -6.53 1.90 0.82
C GLY A 27 -6.11 2.68 2.07
N TYR A 28 -6.77 2.46 3.20
CA TYR A 28 -6.40 3.13 4.46
C TYR A 28 -5.01 2.74 4.95
N GLY A 29 -4.64 1.47 4.82
CA GLY A 29 -3.31 0.99 5.17
C GLY A 29 -2.23 1.60 4.29
N PHE A 30 -2.46 1.67 2.98
CA PHE A 30 -1.58 2.37 2.04
C PHE A 30 -1.39 3.83 2.43
N LEU A 31 -2.47 4.55 2.73
CA LEU A 31 -2.40 5.96 3.11
C LEU A 31 -1.65 6.17 4.43
N MET A 32 -1.98 5.38 5.47
CA MET A 32 -1.29 5.45 6.76
C MET A 32 0.20 5.16 6.64
N MET A 33 0.56 4.10 5.93
CA MET A 33 1.97 3.72 5.73
C MET A 33 2.73 4.79 4.94
N ASN A 34 2.13 5.38 3.91
CA ASN A 34 2.75 6.50 3.19
C ASN A 34 2.89 7.77 4.05
N LEU A 35 1.95 8.02 4.97
CA LEU A 35 2.08 9.12 5.94
C LEU A 35 3.22 8.87 6.92
N VAL A 36 3.34 7.66 7.46
CA VAL A 36 4.45 7.27 8.34
C VAL A 36 5.79 7.42 7.59
N TYR A 37 5.85 6.97 6.33
CA TYR A 37 7.00 7.17 5.45
C TYR A 37 7.36 8.66 5.33
N LEU A 38 6.38 9.53 5.08
CA LEU A 38 6.59 10.99 5.02
C LEU A 38 7.17 11.56 6.32
N ILE A 39 6.65 11.15 7.48
CA ILE A 39 7.13 11.61 8.79
C ILE A 39 8.60 11.20 8.99
N VAL A 40 8.96 9.96 8.63
CA VAL A 40 10.34 9.46 8.72
C VAL A 40 11.25 10.24 7.75
N VAL A 41 10.81 10.49 6.51
CA VAL A 41 11.55 11.29 5.53
C VAL A 41 11.85 12.69 6.06
N VAL A 42 10.86 13.40 6.60
CA VAL A 42 11.03 14.74 7.17
C VAL A 42 11.99 14.73 8.36
N LYS A 43 11.98 13.67 9.17
CA LYS A 43 12.89 13.53 10.33
C LYS A 43 14.34 13.24 9.92
N PHE A 44 14.55 12.36 8.94
CA PHE A 44 15.88 11.90 8.53
C PHE A 44 16.55 12.76 7.47
N ILE A 45 15.78 13.59 6.75
CA ILE A 45 16.30 14.52 5.75
C ILE A 45 16.13 15.95 6.29
N PRO A 46 17.03 16.40 7.20
CA PRO A 46 17.00 17.77 7.73
C PRO A 46 17.29 18.82 6.64
N ALA A 47 17.86 18.41 5.50
CA ALA A 47 18.13 19.24 4.34
C ALA A 47 16.91 19.39 3.40
N LEU A 48 15.71 19.01 3.83
CA LEU A 48 14.46 19.49 3.23
C LEU A 48 14.38 21.00 3.50
N ASN A 49 15.19 21.77 2.78
CA ASN A 49 14.98 23.20 2.62
C ASN A 49 13.55 23.31 2.10
N PHE A 50 12.65 23.90 2.89
CA PHE A 50 11.25 24.15 2.52
C PHE A 50 11.16 25.25 1.44
N ASP A 51 12.00 25.12 0.43
CA ASP A 51 11.96 25.89 -0.79
C ASP A 51 10.70 25.52 -1.56
N VAL A 52 10.28 26.40 -2.47
CA VAL A 52 9.03 26.28 -3.23
C VAL A 52 8.98 24.95 -3.99
N SER A 53 10.11 24.50 -4.54
CA SER A 53 10.21 23.22 -5.25
C SER A 53 10.04 22.00 -4.34
N ALA A 54 10.58 22.04 -3.13
CA ALA A 54 10.43 20.97 -2.15
C ALA A 54 8.97 20.90 -1.64
N LEU A 55 8.37 22.07 -1.37
CA LEU A 55 6.98 22.17 -0.94
C LEU A 55 6.00 21.71 -2.04
N LEU A 56 6.30 22.03 -3.31
CA LEU A 56 5.53 21.57 -4.46
C LEU A 56 5.66 20.06 -4.66
N SER A 57 6.86 19.51 -4.51
CA SER A 57 7.10 18.06 -4.62
C SER A 57 6.41 17.30 -3.47
N PHE A 58 6.46 17.84 -2.26
CA PHE A 58 5.78 17.29 -1.09
C PHE A 58 4.26 17.30 -1.28
N SER A 59 3.68 18.44 -1.67
CA SER A 59 2.23 18.53 -1.92
C SER A 59 1.79 17.64 -3.08
N ALA A 60 2.55 17.57 -4.17
CA ALA A 60 2.29 16.65 -5.27
C ALA A 60 2.33 15.18 -4.83
N TYR A 61 3.27 14.80 -3.95
CA TYR A 61 3.32 13.46 -3.38
C TYR A 61 2.09 13.17 -2.52
N VAL A 62 1.68 14.10 -1.65
CA VAL A 62 0.47 13.97 -0.82
C VAL A 62 -0.79 13.84 -1.68
N LEU A 63 -0.91 14.63 -2.74
CA LEU A 63 -2.02 14.53 -3.69
C LEU A 63 -2.00 13.19 -4.44
N LEU A 64 -0.82 12.73 -4.86
CA LEU A 64 -0.65 11.44 -5.53
C LEU A 64 -1.09 10.29 -4.62
N ILE A 65 -0.64 10.24 -3.36
CA ILE A 65 -1.06 9.17 -2.43
C ILE A 65 -2.56 9.24 -2.13
N GLY A 66 -3.14 10.44 -2.02
CA GLY A 66 -4.58 10.63 -1.85
C GLY A 66 -5.37 10.13 -3.06
N PHE A 67 -4.90 10.47 -4.26
CA PHE A 67 -5.47 10.01 -5.53
C PHE A 67 -5.40 8.49 -5.65
N LEU A 68 -4.23 7.88 -5.44
CA LEU A 68 -4.07 6.41 -5.45
C LEU A 68 -4.99 5.75 -4.42
N THR A 69 -5.07 6.30 -3.20
CA THR A 69 -5.97 5.79 -2.15
C THR A 69 -7.42 5.82 -2.60
N TYR A 70 -7.87 6.94 -3.20
CA TYR A 70 -9.22 7.06 -3.72
C TYR A 70 -9.55 5.99 -4.76
N TYR A 71 -8.64 5.70 -5.69
CA TYR A 71 -8.87 4.64 -6.67
C TYR A 71 -8.79 3.23 -6.07
N LEU A 72 -8.02 3.02 -5.00
CA LEU A 72 -8.04 1.77 -4.22
C LEU A 72 -9.41 1.58 -3.57
N LEU A 73 -10.01 2.65 -3.04
CA LEU A 73 -11.37 2.63 -2.48
C LEU A 73 -12.46 2.39 -3.55
N GLN A 74 -12.17 2.65 -4.83
CA GLN A 74 -13.03 2.26 -5.96
C GLN A 74 -12.85 0.80 -6.40
N GLU A 75 -12.16 -0.03 -5.61
CA GLU A 75 -11.98 -1.46 -5.86
C GLU A 75 -11.31 -1.78 -7.22
N LYS A 76 -10.48 -0.86 -7.73
CA LYS A 76 -9.77 -1.03 -8.99
C LYS A 76 -8.63 -2.06 -8.83
N LYS A 77 -8.94 -3.32 -9.17
CA LYS A 77 -8.00 -4.44 -9.08
C LYS A 77 -6.70 -4.23 -9.87
N LEU A 78 -6.78 -3.75 -11.11
CA LEU A 78 -5.60 -3.53 -11.97
C LEU A 78 -4.65 -2.48 -11.38
N LEU A 79 -5.18 -1.38 -10.84
CA LEU A 79 -4.37 -0.37 -10.16
C LEU A 79 -3.67 -0.99 -8.94
N THR A 80 -4.40 -1.76 -8.14
CA THR A 80 -3.86 -2.41 -6.96
C THR A 80 -2.71 -3.33 -7.32
N GLN A 81 -2.85 -4.16 -8.37
CA GLN A 81 -1.79 -5.04 -8.87
C GLN A 81 -0.55 -4.26 -9.34
N ILE A 82 -0.72 -3.14 -10.04
CA ILE A 82 0.40 -2.28 -10.44
C ILE A 82 1.13 -1.75 -9.20
N LEU A 83 0.40 -1.25 -8.20
CA LEU A 83 1.01 -0.77 -6.97
C LEU A 83 1.73 -1.90 -6.20
N VAL A 84 1.21 -3.12 -6.19
CA VAL A 84 1.90 -4.29 -5.61
C VAL A 84 3.28 -4.46 -6.26
N VAL A 85 3.37 -4.40 -7.59
CA VAL A 85 4.65 -4.54 -8.31
C VAL A 85 5.61 -3.40 -7.97
N ILE A 86 5.10 -2.15 -7.93
CA ILE A 86 5.91 -0.97 -7.55
C ILE A 86 6.46 -1.13 -6.12
N TYR A 87 5.62 -1.56 -5.18
CA TYR A 87 6.02 -1.75 -3.78
C TYR A 87 6.93 -2.96 -3.59
N ALA A 88 6.79 -4.02 -4.40
CA ALA A 88 7.74 -5.13 -4.43
C ALA A 88 9.13 -4.66 -4.84
N GLY A 89 9.22 -3.87 -5.93
CA GLY A 89 10.48 -3.30 -6.39
C GLY A 89 11.11 -2.37 -5.35
N ARG A 90 10.31 -1.51 -4.71
CA ARG A 90 10.79 -0.65 -3.62
C ARG A 90 11.29 -1.45 -2.41
N SER A 91 10.58 -2.51 -2.04
CA SER A 91 10.98 -3.39 -0.94
C SER A 91 12.30 -4.08 -1.28
N GLY A 92 12.45 -4.61 -2.50
CA GLY A 92 13.70 -5.21 -2.98
C GLY A 92 14.89 -4.23 -2.93
N ASN A 93 14.67 -2.98 -3.37
CA ASN A 93 15.70 -1.95 -3.29
C ASN A 93 16.08 -1.61 -1.84
N ALA A 94 15.09 -1.53 -0.93
CA ALA A 94 15.35 -1.32 0.49
C ALA A 94 16.12 -2.48 1.13
N ILE A 95 15.78 -3.73 0.79
CA ILE A 95 16.55 -4.92 1.23
C ILE A 95 17.99 -4.84 0.71
N TYR A 96 18.18 -4.46 -0.56
CA TYR A 96 19.52 -4.29 -1.13
C TYR A 96 20.36 -3.27 -0.36
N PHE A 97 19.79 -2.11 -0.01
CA PHE A 97 20.47 -1.10 0.83
C PHE A 97 20.76 -1.56 2.26
N LEU A 98 19.95 -2.46 2.83
CA LEU A 98 20.24 -3.05 4.15
C LEU A 98 21.40 -4.04 4.12
N LEU A 99 21.54 -4.77 3.02
CA LEU A 99 22.58 -5.80 2.85
C LEU A 99 23.91 -5.23 2.33
N GLY A 100 23.90 -4.01 1.78
CA GLY A 100 25.10 -3.33 1.31
C GLY A 100 25.88 -2.62 2.43
N ASP A 101 27.13 -2.28 2.15
CA ASP A 101 28.02 -1.59 3.10
C ASP A 101 27.59 -0.16 3.47
N ASN A 102 26.71 0.45 2.67
CA ASN A 102 26.21 1.82 2.88
C ASN A 102 24.74 1.80 3.34
N ILE A 103 24.53 1.43 4.60
CA ILE A 103 23.19 1.39 5.22
C ILE A 103 22.66 2.81 5.35
N PHE A 104 21.67 3.16 4.53
CA PHE A 104 20.96 4.42 4.72
C PHE A 104 20.11 4.31 6.00
N PRO A 105 20.31 5.18 7.00
CA PRO A 105 19.85 4.96 8.37
C PRO A 105 18.31 4.95 8.52
N ALA A 106 17.58 5.44 7.52
CA ALA A 106 16.13 5.41 7.51
C ALA A 106 15.53 4.10 6.93
N VAL A 107 16.33 3.29 6.22
CA VAL A 107 15.85 2.06 5.56
C VAL A 107 15.24 1.03 6.53
N PRO A 108 15.81 0.77 7.73
CA PRO A 108 15.20 -0.13 8.71
C PRO A 108 13.79 0.29 9.14
N PHE A 109 13.47 1.58 9.08
CA PHE A 109 12.13 2.11 9.39
C PHE A 109 11.20 2.02 8.18
N PHE A 110 11.73 2.16 6.96
CA PHE A 110 10.93 2.08 5.73
C PHE A 110 10.59 0.65 5.32
N LEU A 111 11.49 -0.31 5.56
CA LEU A 111 11.31 -1.70 5.17
C LEU A 111 10.01 -2.33 5.71
N PRO A 112 9.70 -2.29 7.03
CA PRO A 112 8.46 -2.86 7.53
C PRO A 112 7.23 -2.16 6.94
N CYS A 113 7.30 -0.84 6.78
CA CYS A 113 6.23 -0.04 6.17
C CYS A 113 5.94 -0.47 4.72
N LEU A 114 7.00 -0.69 3.92
CA LEU A 114 6.89 -1.14 2.53
C LEU A 114 6.33 -2.57 2.45
N LEU A 115 6.79 -3.47 3.31
CA LEU A 115 6.32 -4.86 3.35
C LEU A 115 4.86 -4.98 3.78
N ILE A 116 4.44 -4.22 4.79
CA ILE A 116 3.03 -4.21 5.23
C ILE A 116 2.14 -3.66 4.12
N THR A 117 2.55 -2.56 3.47
CA THR A 117 1.81 -1.98 2.35
C THR A 117 1.70 -2.98 1.20
N PHE A 118 2.81 -3.59 0.81
CA PHE A 118 2.87 -4.63 -0.21
C PHE A 118 1.90 -5.78 0.09
N TYR A 119 1.92 -6.30 1.32
CA TYR A 119 1.03 -7.38 1.74
C TYR A 119 -0.45 -6.97 1.70
N LEU A 120 -0.80 -5.77 2.20
CA LEU A 120 -2.17 -5.26 2.17
C LEU A 120 -2.69 -5.10 0.74
N LEU A 121 -1.84 -4.62 -0.17
CA LEU A 121 -2.20 -4.50 -1.58
C LEU A 121 -2.28 -5.88 -2.25
N GLY A 122 -1.40 -6.83 -1.92
CA GLY A 122 -1.47 -8.21 -2.39
C GLY A 122 -2.77 -8.90 -1.95
N ARG A 123 -3.20 -8.66 -0.72
CA ARG A 123 -4.49 -9.11 -0.17
C ARG A 123 -5.69 -8.56 -0.95
N ALA A 124 -5.65 -7.31 -1.40
CA ALA A 124 -6.72 -6.72 -2.20
C ALA A 124 -6.63 -7.09 -3.71
N GLY A 125 -5.43 -7.21 -4.27
CA GLY A 125 -5.20 -7.44 -5.70
C GLY A 125 -5.18 -8.91 -6.13
N TRP A 126 -4.78 -9.81 -5.24
CA TRP A 126 -4.64 -11.25 -5.49
C TRP A 126 -5.31 -12.14 -4.43
N ASP A 127 -6.10 -11.55 -3.52
CA ASP A 127 -6.81 -12.28 -2.46
C ASP A 127 -5.87 -13.16 -1.60
N TRP A 128 -4.65 -12.66 -1.32
CA TRP A 128 -3.75 -13.31 -0.37
C TRP A 128 -4.40 -13.54 1.00
N PRO A 129 -4.04 -14.63 1.71
CA PRO A 129 -4.61 -14.97 3.02
C PRO A 129 -4.33 -13.88 4.06
#